data_AF-A0A943GFL0-F1
#
_entry.id   AF-A0A943GFL0-F1
#
_cell.length_a   1.000
_cell.length_b   1.000
_cell.length_c   1.000
_cell.angle_alpha   90.00
_cell.angle_beta   90.00
_cell.angle_gamma   90.00
#
_symmetry.space_group_name_H-M   'P 1'
#
loop_
_entity.id
_entity.type
_entity.pdbx_description
1 polymer ?
#
loop_
_entity_poly.entity_id
_entity_poly.type
_entity_poly.pdbx_seq_one_letter_code
_entity_poly.pdbx_strand_id
1 'polypeptide(L)'
;MEPVLVEAPPSKSVSHRVLIGAALAGGESVVEGVLESKDPERTRAVLSAAGAVFEPLGPGAYRVRGVGGALTGAGPGVEPVSCDVHESGTTCRLLTALLASGRGRFRIHGAPRMHRRPLGGLTGPLTELGASFRFEEREGYPPCVLEAS
;
A
#
# COMPACT_ATOMS: atom_id res chain seq x y z
N MET A 1 -26.80 9.02 -37.60
CA MET A 1 -25.88 9.75 -36.70
C MET A 1 -24.80 8.76 -36.33
N GLU A 2 -23.53 9.06 -36.60
CA GLU A 2 -22.42 8.17 -36.20
C GLU A 2 -22.22 8.27 -34.68
N PRO A 3 -21.94 7.14 -34.00
CA PRO A 3 -21.74 7.15 -32.56
C PRO A 3 -20.43 7.84 -32.19
N VAL A 4 -20.44 8.61 -31.11
CA VAL A 4 -19.22 9.14 -30.48
C VAL A 4 -18.65 8.07 -29.55
N LEU A 5 -17.40 7.69 -29.79
CA LEU A 5 -16.65 6.79 -28.91
C LEU A 5 -15.95 7.61 -27.83
N VAL A 6 -16.16 7.24 -26.57
CA VAL A 6 -15.48 7.81 -25.40
C VAL A 6 -14.78 6.68 -24.66
N GLU A 7 -13.49 6.84 -24.40
CA GLU A 7 -12.71 5.88 -23.62
C GLU A 7 -12.65 6.33 -22.16
N ALA A 8 -13.16 5.48 -21.26
CA ALA A 8 -13.08 5.76 -19.83
C ALA A 8 -11.64 5.55 -19.34
N PRO A 9 -11.17 6.37 -18.38
CA PRO A 9 -9.85 6.16 -17.79
C PRO A 9 -9.81 4.84 -17.01
N PRO A 10 -8.61 4.27 -16.78
CA PRO A 10 -8.47 3.06 -15.99
C PRO A 10 -9.06 3.20 -14.59
N SER A 11 -9.63 2.11 -14.07
CA SER A 11 -10.21 2.10 -12.74
C SER A 11 -9.13 2.24 -11.66
N LYS A 12 -9.26 3.27 -10.82
CA LYS A 12 -8.40 3.46 -9.63
C LYS A 12 -8.41 2.23 -8.72
N SER A 13 -9.59 1.64 -8.53
CA SER A 13 -9.75 0.50 -7.63
C SER A 13 -9.08 -0.76 -8.19
N VAL A 14 -9.14 -0.96 -9.52
CA VAL A 14 -8.41 -2.04 -10.18
C VAL A 14 -6.90 -1.80 -10.08
N SER A 15 -6.46 -0.56 -10.32
CA SER A 15 -5.05 -0.15 -10.25
C SER A 15 -4.39 -0.52 -8.91
N HIS A 16 -5.04 -0.24 -7.78
CA HIS A 16 -4.53 -0.67 -6.48
C HIS A 16 -4.37 -2.19 -6.38
N ARG A 17 -5.40 -2.95 -6.80
CA ARG A 17 -5.42 -4.40 -6.63
C ARG A 17 -4.43 -5.12 -7.54
N VAL A 18 -4.24 -4.66 -8.77
CA VAL A 18 -3.26 -5.26 -9.69
C VAL A 18 -1.82 -5.00 -9.22
N LEU A 19 -1.54 -3.81 -8.68
CA LEU A 19 -0.24 -3.51 -8.08
C LEU A 19 0.04 -4.38 -6.85
N ILE A 20 -0.96 -4.56 -5.98
CA ILE A 20 -0.85 -5.41 -4.80
C ILE A 20 -0.67 -6.88 -5.21
N GLY A 21 -1.49 -7.39 -6.13
CA GLY A 21 -1.42 -8.76 -6.61
C GLY A 21 -0.05 -9.09 -7.20
N ALA A 22 0.46 -8.20 -8.06
CA ALA A 22 1.78 -8.36 -8.67
C ALA A 22 2.92 -8.31 -7.63
N ALA A 23 2.83 -7.42 -6.63
CA ALA A 23 3.82 -7.34 -5.56
C ALA A 23 3.84 -8.59 -4.68
N LEU A 24 2.71 -9.24 -4.45
CA LEU A 24 2.62 -10.45 -3.63
C LEU A 24 2.94 -11.73 -4.40
N ALA A 25 2.87 -11.71 -5.72
CA ALA A 25 3.15 -12.88 -6.56
C ALA A 25 4.58 -13.39 -6.34
N GLY A 26 4.78 -14.70 -6.49
CA GLY A 26 6.12 -15.28 -6.59
C GLY A 26 6.64 -15.13 -8.02
N GLY A 27 7.75 -14.41 -8.20
CA GLY A 27 8.38 -14.22 -9.51
C GLY A 27 8.10 -12.86 -10.14
N GLU A 28 7.94 -12.84 -11.47
CA GLU A 28 7.72 -11.61 -12.24
C GLU A 28 6.31 -11.52 -12.80
N SER A 29 5.76 -10.31 -12.82
CA SER A 29 4.48 -9.96 -13.43
C SER A 29 4.63 -8.76 -14.35
N VAL A 30 3.84 -8.69 -15.40
CA VAL A 30 3.65 -7.48 -16.20
C VAL A 30 2.27 -6.93 -15.88
N VAL A 31 2.23 -5.68 -15.45
CA VAL A 31 0.99 -4.96 -15.13
C VAL A 31 0.86 -3.80 -16.10
N GLU A 32 -0.31 -3.68 -16.73
CA GLU A 32 -0.63 -2.63 -17.70
C GLU A 32 -1.95 -1.95 -17.32
N GLY A 33 -2.18 -0.74 -17.87
CA GLY A 33 -3.42 0.00 -17.62
C GLY A 33 -3.58 0.47 -16.16
N VAL A 34 -2.49 0.70 -15.44
CA VAL A 34 -2.54 1.33 -14.12
C VAL A 34 -2.89 2.80 -14.28
N LEU A 35 -3.90 3.29 -13.55
CA LEU A 35 -4.26 4.70 -13.53
C LEU A 35 -3.09 5.55 -13.03
N GLU A 36 -2.65 6.50 -13.86
CA GLU A 36 -1.63 7.48 -13.49
C GLU A 36 -2.22 8.55 -12.58
N SER A 37 -2.12 8.30 -11.27
CA SER A 37 -2.53 9.24 -10.23
C SER A 37 -1.77 8.99 -8.94
N LYS A 38 -1.80 9.98 -8.03
CA LYS A 38 -1.11 9.91 -6.73
C LYS A 38 -1.51 8.68 -5.91
N ASP A 39 -2.75 8.24 -5.98
CA ASP A 39 -3.26 7.14 -5.14
C ASP A 39 -2.56 5.79 -5.46
N PRO A 40 -2.61 5.23 -6.69
CA PRO A 40 -1.83 4.05 -7.06
C PRO A 40 -0.32 4.25 -6.98
N GLU A 41 0.18 5.47 -7.23
CA GLU A 41 1.60 5.78 -7.05
C GLU A 41 2.06 5.56 -5.60
N ARG A 42 1.28 6.01 -4.62
CA ARG A 42 1.56 5.75 -3.20
C ARG A 42 1.45 4.27 -2.84
N THR A 43 0.51 3.55 -3.47
CA THR A 43 0.46 2.09 -3.31
C THR A 43 1.74 1.42 -3.80
N ARG A 44 2.20 1.75 -5.00
CA ARG A 44 3.46 1.25 -5.57
C ARG A 44 4.66 1.60 -4.69
N ALA A 45 4.75 2.84 -4.22
CA ALA A 45 5.87 3.31 -3.40
C ALA A 45 5.99 2.53 -2.08
N VAL A 46 4.87 2.30 -1.39
CA VAL A 46 4.86 1.53 -0.14
C VAL A 46 5.19 0.05 -0.39
N LEU A 47 4.62 -0.56 -1.43
CA LEU A 47 4.97 -1.94 -1.81
C LEU A 47 6.45 -2.07 -2.18
N SER A 48 7.03 -1.04 -2.82
CA SER A 48 8.46 -1.01 -3.14
C SER A 48 9.32 -0.92 -1.88
N ALA A 49 8.92 -0.08 -0.93
CA ALA A 49 9.59 0.04 0.36
C ALA A 49 9.51 -1.24 1.20
N ALA A 50 8.49 -2.09 0.95
CA ALA A 50 8.31 -3.38 1.59
C ALA A 50 8.93 -4.57 0.82
N GLY A 51 9.71 -4.29 -0.24
CA GLY A 51 10.58 -5.27 -0.91
C GLY A 51 10.23 -5.64 -2.35
N ALA A 52 9.06 -5.24 -2.87
CA ALA A 52 8.72 -5.49 -4.28
C ALA A 52 9.52 -4.55 -5.20
N VAL A 53 9.83 -4.98 -6.42
CA VAL A 53 10.55 -4.14 -7.40
C VAL A 53 9.61 -3.81 -8.55
N PHE A 54 9.46 -2.52 -8.86
CA PHE A 54 8.63 -2.03 -9.96
C PHE A 54 9.51 -1.30 -10.98
N GLU A 55 9.71 -1.91 -12.15
CA GLU A 55 10.40 -1.32 -13.28
C GLU A 55 9.37 -0.75 -14.26
N PRO A 56 9.43 0.55 -14.61
CA PRO A 56 8.50 1.13 -15.57
C PRO A 56 8.74 0.56 -16.98
N LEU A 57 7.66 0.21 -17.67
CA LEU A 57 7.66 -0.19 -19.09
C LEU A 57 7.02 0.88 -20.00
N GLY A 58 6.37 1.88 -19.41
CA GLY A 58 5.66 2.95 -20.08
C GLY A 58 4.58 3.55 -19.18
N PRO A 59 3.77 4.48 -19.69
CA PRO A 59 2.65 5.07 -18.96
C PRO A 59 1.71 3.99 -18.42
N GLY A 60 1.51 3.98 -17.10
CA GLY A 60 0.65 2.98 -16.44
C GLY A 60 1.10 1.51 -16.58
N ALA A 61 2.33 1.24 -17.00
CA ALA A 61 2.84 -0.11 -17.24
C ALA A 61 4.13 -0.41 -16.47
N TYR A 62 4.20 -1.57 -15.83
CA TYR A 62 5.30 -1.99 -14.97
C TYR A 62 5.65 -3.47 -15.12
N ARG A 63 6.94 -3.79 -15.14
CA ARG A 63 7.43 -5.12 -14.78
C ARG A 63 7.62 -5.14 -13.26
N VAL A 64 7.04 -6.13 -12.60
CA VAL A 64 7.02 -6.25 -11.15
C VAL A 64 7.70 -7.54 -10.74
N ARG A 65 8.77 -7.45 -9.95
CA ARG A 65 9.31 -8.61 -9.22
C ARG A 65 8.64 -8.65 -7.85
N GLY A 66 7.77 -9.63 -7.66
CA GLY A 66 7.02 -9.81 -6.42
C GLY A 66 7.82 -10.49 -5.32
N VAL A 67 7.35 -10.35 -4.08
CA VAL A 67 8.00 -10.86 -2.87
C VAL A 67 7.51 -12.25 -2.45
N GLY A 68 6.61 -12.88 -3.21
CA GLY A 68 6.05 -14.19 -2.85
C GLY A 68 5.33 -14.19 -1.49
N GLY A 69 4.64 -13.09 -1.16
CA GLY A 69 3.98 -12.87 0.13
C GLY A 69 4.87 -12.37 1.27
N ALA A 70 6.20 -12.35 1.10
CA ALA A 70 7.15 -11.99 2.16
C ALA A 70 7.45 -10.48 2.24
N LEU A 71 6.45 -9.65 2.56
CA LEU A 71 6.66 -8.22 2.77
C LEU A 71 7.57 -7.97 3.97
N THR A 72 8.61 -7.16 3.78
CA THR A 72 9.68 -6.97 4.78
C THR A 72 9.80 -5.50 5.17
N GLY A 73 9.68 -5.24 6.47
CA GLY A 73 9.89 -3.95 7.10
C GLY A 73 11.22 -3.87 7.83
N ALA A 74 11.36 -2.85 8.70
CA ALA A 74 12.58 -2.67 9.46
C ALA A 74 12.69 -3.67 10.62
N GLY A 75 13.88 -4.25 10.79
CA GLY A 75 14.18 -5.11 11.95
C GLY A 75 14.24 -4.31 13.27
N PRO A 76 14.38 -4.99 14.42
CA PRO A 76 14.52 -4.34 15.73
C PRO A 76 15.71 -3.36 15.78
N GLY A 77 15.55 -2.24 16.49
CA GLY A 77 16.59 -1.20 16.62
C GLY A 77 16.79 -0.28 15.40
N VAL A 78 16.16 -0.55 14.26
CA VAL A 78 16.21 0.28 13.04
C VAL A 78 14.97 1.17 12.93
N GLU A 79 15.08 2.35 12.31
CA GLU A 79 13.89 3.18 12.05
C GLU A 79 12.85 2.43 11.19
N PRO A 80 11.54 2.47 11.53
CA PRO A 80 10.51 1.80 10.76
C PRO A 80 10.50 2.25 9.29
N VAL A 81 10.15 1.34 8.38
CA VAL A 81 9.99 1.67 6.96
C VAL A 81 8.88 2.71 6.82
N SER A 82 9.20 3.84 6.20
CA SER A 82 8.27 4.95 5.99
C SER A 82 7.24 4.60 4.91
N CYS A 83 5.96 4.60 5.28
CA CYS A 83 4.83 4.34 4.40
C CYS A 83 3.94 5.59 4.30
N ASP A 84 4.32 6.53 3.41
CA ASP A 84 3.54 7.75 3.13
C ASP A 84 2.40 7.44 2.15
N VAL A 85 1.16 7.42 2.66
CA VAL A 85 -0.06 7.16 1.90
C VAL A 85 -0.74 8.43 1.38
N HIS A 86 -0.15 9.61 1.63
CA HIS A 86 -0.70 10.92 1.30
C HIS A 86 -2.18 11.06 1.74
N GLU A 87 -3.09 11.41 0.85
CA GLU A 87 -4.54 11.49 1.12
C GLU A 87 -5.32 10.21 0.73
N SER A 88 -4.62 9.16 0.28
CA SER A 88 -5.25 7.95 -0.24
C SER A 88 -5.73 7.02 0.90
N GLY A 89 -7.03 7.12 1.21
CA GLY A 89 -7.64 6.26 2.23
C GLY A 89 -7.67 4.78 1.82
N THR A 90 -7.75 4.52 0.52
CA THR A 90 -7.65 3.17 -0.05
C THR A 90 -6.26 2.58 0.19
N THR A 91 -5.21 3.34 -0.15
CA THR A 91 -3.82 2.90 0.11
C THR A 91 -3.60 2.66 1.60
N CYS A 92 -4.02 3.60 2.46
CA CYS A 92 -3.93 3.47 3.91
C CYS A 92 -4.51 2.14 4.41
N ARG A 93 -5.79 1.87 4.10
CA ARG A 93 -6.47 0.68 4.63
C ARG A 93 -5.94 -0.62 4.04
N LEU A 94 -5.78 -0.69 2.71
CA LEU A 94 -5.34 -1.93 2.07
C LEU A 94 -3.90 -2.27 2.48
N LEU A 95 -3.00 -1.30 2.50
CA LEU A 95 -1.60 -1.57 2.83
C LEU A 95 -1.36 -1.74 4.32
N THR A 96 -2.12 -1.09 5.22
CA THR A 96 -2.03 -1.42 6.65
C THR A 96 -2.31 -2.90 6.89
N ALA A 97 -3.40 -3.42 6.32
CA ALA A 97 -3.77 -4.83 6.44
C ALA A 97 -2.71 -5.74 5.82
N LEU A 98 -2.20 -5.36 4.65
CA LEU A 98 -1.24 -6.18 3.94
C LEU A 98 0.12 -6.22 4.63
N LEU A 99 0.64 -5.08 5.06
CA LEU A 99 1.91 -4.98 5.78
C LEU A 99 1.86 -5.74 7.12
N ALA A 100 0.68 -5.81 7.76
CA ALA A 100 0.49 -6.58 8.99
C ALA A 100 0.64 -8.10 8.78
N SER A 101 0.48 -8.59 7.55
CA SER A 101 0.77 -9.99 7.18
C SER A 101 2.24 -10.26 6.84
N GLY A 102 3.05 -9.20 6.77
CA GLY A 102 4.49 -9.28 6.53
C GLY A 102 5.29 -9.42 7.82
N ARG A 103 6.54 -8.97 7.81
CA ARG A 103 7.42 -8.98 8.99
C ARG A 103 8.09 -7.64 9.20
N GLY A 104 8.35 -7.27 10.44
CA GLY A 104 9.12 -6.08 10.80
C GLY A 104 8.24 -4.85 10.99
N ARG A 105 8.89 -3.67 11.03
CA ARG A 105 8.24 -2.42 11.44
C ARG A 105 8.03 -1.44 10.30
N PHE A 106 6.83 -0.88 10.26
CA PHE A 106 6.38 0.09 9.26
C PHE A 106 5.75 1.30 9.95
N ARG A 107 6.08 2.51 9.51
CA ARG A 107 5.42 3.74 9.95
C ARG A 107 4.41 4.16 8.90
N ILE A 108 3.12 4.06 9.22
CA ILE A 108 2.01 4.38 8.34
C ILE A 108 1.59 5.82 8.63
N HIS A 109 1.77 6.71 7.66
CA HIS A 109 1.50 8.14 7.81
C HIS A 109 1.06 8.77 6.49
N GLY A 110 0.61 10.02 6.52
CA GLY A 110 0.20 10.71 5.30
C GLY A 110 0.04 12.21 5.50
N ALA A 111 -0.72 12.85 4.61
CA ALA A 111 -1.02 14.27 4.73
C ALA A 111 -1.88 14.55 5.98
N PRO A 112 -1.93 15.79 6.51
CA PRO A 112 -2.67 16.12 7.74
C PRO A 112 -4.15 15.69 7.74
N ARG A 113 -4.79 15.66 6.57
CA ARG A 113 -6.17 15.16 6.44
C ARG A 113 -6.31 13.67 6.76
N MET A 114 -5.28 12.88 6.50
CA MET A 114 -5.24 11.44 6.81
C MET A 114 -5.29 11.19 8.32
N HIS A 115 -4.73 12.09 9.13
CA HIS A 115 -4.66 11.93 10.60
C HIS A 115 -6.04 12.03 11.27
N ARG A 116 -7.05 12.50 10.52
CA ARG A 116 -8.44 12.59 10.97
C ARG A 116 -9.30 11.42 10.46
N ARG A 117 -8.70 10.46 9.75
CA ARG A 117 -9.44 9.30 9.20
C ARG A 117 -9.31 8.10 10.14
N PRO A 118 -10.43 7.51 10.57
CA PRO A 118 -10.39 6.37 11.49
C PRO A 118 -9.80 5.15 10.81
N LEU A 119 -8.90 4.49 11.53
CA LEU A 119 -8.25 3.22 11.20
C LEU A 119 -8.52 2.13 12.26
N GLY A 120 -9.04 2.50 13.43
CA GLY A 120 -9.31 1.59 14.55
C GLY A 120 -10.13 0.34 14.20
N GLY A 121 -11.13 0.47 13.32
CA GLY A 121 -11.93 -0.67 12.86
C GLY A 121 -11.14 -1.69 12.02
N LEU A 122 -9.98 -1.31 11.50
CA LEU A 122 -9.03 -2.21 10.85
C LEU A 122 -7.95 -2.70 11.82
N THR A 123 -7.38 -1.80 12.64
CA THR A 123 -6.25 -2.18 13.52
C THR A 123 -6.69 -3.11 14.63
N GLY A 124 -7.92 -3.00 15.16
CA GLY A 124 -8.42 -3.89 16.20
C GLY A 124 -8.36 -5.37 15.82
N PRO A 125 -9.02 -5.79 14.72
CA PRO A 125 -8.93 -7.16 14.23
C PRO A 125 -7.50 -7.59 13.86
N LEU A 126 -6.66 -6.69 13.35
CA LEU A 126 -5.26 -7.02 13.06
C LEU A 126 -4.44 -7.28 14.32
N THR A 127 -4.74 -6.57 15.42
CA THR A 127 -4.12 -6.83 16.73
C THR A 127 -4.51 -8.20 17.26
N GLU A 128 -5.77 -8.62 17.08
CA GLU A 128 -6.22 -9.99 17.42
C GLU A 128 -5.47 -11.07 16.61
N LEU A 129 -5.00 -10.73 15.40
CA LEU A 129 -4.20 -11.59 14.54
C LEU A 129 -2.69 -11.50 14.80
N GLY A 130 -2.25 -10.77 15.83
CA GLY A 130 -0.86 -10.75 16.30
C GLY A 130 -0.03 -9.55 15.85
N ALA A 131 -0.61 -8.59 15.11
CA ALA A 131 0.06 -7.32 14.85
C ALA A 131 0.05 -6.41 16.09
N SER A 132 1.00 -5.49 16.18
CA SER A 132 1.00 -4.45 17.21
C SER A 132 1.03 -3.06 16.59
N PHE A 133 0.28 -2.12 17.17
CA PHE A 133 0.19 -0.75 16.70
C PHE A 133 0.52 0.23 17.83
N ARG A 134 1.43 1.15 17.55
CA ARG A 134 1.68 2.34 18.39
C ARG A 134 1.22 3.58 17.63
N PHE A 135 0.15 4.20 18.08
CA PHE A 135 -0.34 5.45 17.52
C PHE A 135 0.51 6.63 18.04
N GLU A 136 0.90 7.54 17.14
CA GLU A 136 1.80 8.64 17.49
C GLU A 136 1.05 9.88 17.99
N GLU A 137 -0.18 10.09 17.54
CA GLU A 137 -0.99 11.27 17.87
C GLU A 137 -2.31 10.89 18.57
N ARG A 138 -3.14 10.06 17.93
CA ARG A 138 -4.46 9.67 18.43
C ARG A 138 -4.72 8.19 18.21
N GLU A 139 -5.17 7.52 19.27
CA GLU A 139 -5.53 6.10 19.26
C GLU A 139 -6.53 5.78 18.14
N GLY A 140 -6.20 4.81 17.28
CA GLY A 140 -7.04 4.39 16.16
C GLY A 140 -6.98 5.29 14.91
N TYR A 141 -6.02 6.22 14.81
CA TYR A 141 -5.84 7.14 13.67
C TYR A 141 -4.37 7.21 13.25
N PRO A 142 -4.04 7.34 11.96
CA PRO A 142 -2.68 7.66 11.53
C PRO A 142 -2.19 8.98 12.16
N PRO A 143 -0.86 9.16 12.34
CA PRO A 143 0.19 8.21 12.02
C PRO A 143 0.36 7.14 13.11
N CYS A 144 0.75 5.95 12.69
CA CYS A 144 1.04 4.84 13.59
C CYS A 144 2.24 4.02 13.13
N VAL A 145 2.92 3.40 14.10
CA VAL A 145 3.93 2.37 13.84
C VAL A 145 3.26 1.01 13.99
N LEU A 146 3.27 0.24 12.91
CA LEU A 146 2.90 -1.16 12.87
C LEU A 146 4.14 -2.02 13.09
N GLU A 147 4.02 -3.00 13.97
CA GLU A 147 4.95 -4.12 14.11
C GLU A 147 4.23 -5.41 13.67
N ALA A 148 4.69 -5.96 12.55
CA ALA A 148 4.17 -7.18 11.94
C ALA A 148 5.00 -8.40 12.39
N SER A 149 4.32 -9.50 12.74
CA SER A 149 4.87 -10.69 13.40
C SER A 149 4.94 -11.93 12.51
#